data_AF-A0A832HUG6-F1
#
_entry.id   AF-A0A832HUG6-F1
#
_cell.length_a   1.000
_cell.length_b   1.000
_cell.length_c   1.000
_cell.angle_alpha   90.00
_cell.angle_beta   90.00
_cell.angle_gamma   90.00
#
_symmetry.space_group_name_H-M   'P 1'
#
loop_
_entity.id
_entity.type
_entity.pdbx_description
1 polymer ?
#
loop_
_entity_poly.entity_id
_entity_poly.type
_entity_poly.pdbx_seq_one_letter_code
_entity_poly.pdbx_strand_id
1 'polypeptide(L)' 'LELDAKARDFLVEKGYDPQYGARPMRRAVEKYLEDPLAEELLKGTLSGTDPVRVTLEGDKLVFSQKASAAGAVTS' A
#
# COMPACT_ATOMS: atom_id res chain seq x y z
N LEU A 1 -5.97 -6.66 0.27
CA LEU A 1 -4.61 -6.09 0.19
C LEU A 1 -3.62 -7.20 0.51
N GLU A 2 -2.60 -7.40 -0.32
CA GLU A 2 -1.54 -8.39 -0.11
C GLU A 2 -0.19 -7.69 -0.07
N LEU A 3 0.45 -7.63 1.10
CA LEU A 3 1.81 -7.10 1.22
C LEU A 3 2.82 -8.24 1.13
N ASP A 4 3.81 -8.08 0.26
CA ASP A 4 4.98 -8.95 0.22
C ASP A 4 5.94 -8.67 1.38
N ALA A 5 7.00 -9.48 1.48
CA ALA A 5 7.99 -9.33 2.55
C ALA A 5 8.68 -7.96 2.50
N LYS A 6 9.05 -7.47 1.31
CA LYS A 6 9.77 -6.20 1.16
C LYS A 6 8.93 -5.00 1.63
N ALA A 7 7.64 -4.98 1.29
CA ALA A 7 6.71 -3.96 1.74
C ALA A 7 6.54 -3.99 3.27
N ARG A 8 6.46 -5.18 3.86
CA ARG A 8 6.38 -5.34 5.33
C ARG A 8 7.64 -4.84 6.02
N ASP A 9 8.81 -5.25 5.54
CA ASP A 9 10.10 -4.86 6.10
C ASP A 9 10.32 -3.35 6.01
N PHE A 10 9.92 -2.73 4.88
CA PHE A 10 9.94 -1.28 4.72
C PHE A 10 9.07 -0.57 5.75
N LEU A 11 7.83 -1.02 5.95
CA LEU A 11 6.94 -0.41 6.94
C LEU A 11 7.47 -0.58 8.36
N VAL A 12 8.09 -1.72 8.67
CA VAL A 12 8.76 -1.92 9.96
C VAL A 12 9.95 -0.98 10.12
N GLU A 13 10.80 -0.83 9.11
CA GLU A 13 11.93 0.09 9.15
C GLU A 13 11.49 1.54 9.36
N LYS A 14 10.39 1.97 8.72
CA LYS A 14 9.88 3.35 8.87
C LYS A 14 9.02 3.56 10.12
N GLY A 15 8.43 2.49 10.66
CA GLY A 15 7.43 2.53 11.74
C GLY A 15 7.93 2.03 13.09
N TYR A 16 9.13 1.47 13.15
CA TYR A 16 9.75 1.01 14.38
C TYR A 16 10.81 2.00 14.85
N ASP A 17 10.69 2.42 16.11
CA ASP A 17 11.70 3.22 16.78
C ASP A 17 12.21 2.44 18.01
N PRO A 18 13.52 2.23 18.20
CA PRO A 18 14.05 1.47 19.34
C PRO A 18 13.63 2.02 20.72
N GLN A 19 13.42 3.32 20.82
CA GLN A 19 13.03 4.01 22.06
C GLN A 19 11.52 3.97 22.28
N TYR A 20 10.72 3.99 21.20
CA TYR A 20 9.25 4.06 21.28
C TYR A 20 8.53 2.78 20.84
N GLY A 21 9.24 1.74 20.43
CA GLY A 21 8.70 0.51 19.88
C GLY A 21 7.86 0.74 18.62
N ALA A 22 6.78 -0.03 18.46
CA ALA A 22 5.86 0.08 17.32
C ALA A 22 4.87 1.27 17.43
N ARG A 23 5.05 2.19 18.39
CA ARG A 23 4.17 3.37 18.51
C ARG A 23 4.12 4.23 17.23
N PRO A 24 5.24 4.46 16.51
CA PRO A 24 5.21 5.17 15.24
C PRO A 24 4.60 4.38 14.08
N MET A 25 4.33 3.07 14.25
CA MET A 25 3.92 2.16 13.17
C MET A 25 2.65 2.63 12.49
N ARG A 26 1.67 3.09 13.26
CA ARG A 26 0.41 3.62 12.72
C ARG A 26 0.66 4.76 11.73
N ARG A 27 1.51 5.71 12.11
CA ARG A 27 1.83 6.86 11.25
C ARG A 27 2.62 6.46 10.01
N ALA A 28 3.48 5.45 10.12
CA ALA A 28 4.20 4.92 8.97
C ALA A 28 3.26 4.22 7.99
N VAL A 29 2.31 3.42 8.49
CA VAL A 29 1.28 2.79 7.66
C VAL A 29 0.40 3.85 6.99
N GLU A 30 -0.10 4.83 7.74
CA GLU A 30 -0.88 5.95 7.18
C GLU A 30 -0.10 6.65 6.04
N LYS A 31 1.11 7.13 6.32
CA LYS A 31 1.91 7.93 5.38
C LYS A 31 2.41 7.16 4.14
N TYR A 32 2.87 5.92 4.34
CA TYR A 32 3.59 5.19 3.29
C TYR A 32 2.72 4.15 2.58
N LEU A 33 1.62 3.71 3.20
CA LEU A 33 0.71 2.72 2.63
C LEU A 33 -0.66 3.33 2.31
N GLU A 34 -1.34 3.95 3.29
CA GLU A 34 -2.72 4.39 3.12
C GLU A 34 -2.84 5.63 2.23
N ASP A 35 -2.04 6.68 2.47
CA ASP A 35 -2.07 7.90 1.67
C ASP A 35 -1.79 7.60 0.18
N PRO A 36 -0.71 6.86 -0.19
CA PRO A 36 -0.44 6.55 -1.60
C PRO A 36 -1.48 5.61 -2.21
N LEU A 37 -2.00 4.65 -1.43
CA LEU A 37 -3.06 3.75 -1.91
C LEU A 37 -4.33 4.54 -2.25
N ALA A 38 -4.71 5.51 -1.41
CA ALA A 38 -5.85 6.38 -1.66
C ALA A 38 -5.66 7.20 -2.94
N GLU A 39 -4.47 7.75 -3.18
CA GLU A 39 -4.16 8.44 -4.43
C GLU A 39 -4.30 7.54 -5.67
N GLU A 40 -3.81 6.30 -5.61
CA GLU A 40 -3.91 5.34 -6.73
C GLU A 40 -5.35 4.90 -7.01
N LEU A 41 -6.17 4.79 -5.96
CA LEU A 41 -7.62 4.56 -6.08
C LEU A 41 -8.32 5.77 -6.73
N LEU A 42 -7.97 7.00 -6.31
CA LEU A 42 -8.54 8.24 -6.88
C LEU A 42 -8.14 8.44 -8.35
N LYS A 43 -6.94 8.01 -8.75
CA LYS A 43 -6.48 8.01 -10.14
C LYS A 43 -7.22 6.97 -11.01
N GLY A 44 -7.94 6.03 -10.40
CA GLY A 44 -8.59 4.91 -11.09
C GLY A 44 -7.61 3.84 -11.57
N THR A 45 -6.36 3.88 -11.11
CA THR A 45 -5.33 2.87 -11.44
C THR A 45 -5.58 1.55 -10.71
N LEU A 46 -6.24 1.63 -9.56
CA LEU A 46 -6.73 0.49 -8.78
C LEU A 46 -8.25 0.57 -8.76
N SER A 47 -8.94 -0.48 -9.22
CA SER A 47 -10.41 -0.47 -9.30
C SER A 47 -11.00 -1.87 -9.18
N GLY A 48 -12.22 -1.98 -8.68
CA GLY A 48 -12.91 -3.26 -8.52
C GLY A 48 -12.61 -3.99 -7.22
N THR A 49 -12.93 -5.27 -7.18
CA THR A 49 -12.94 -6.11 -5.96
C THR A 49 -11.67 -6.95 -5.78
N ASP A 50 -10.76 -6.92 -6.74
CA ASP A 50 -9.56 -7.75 -6.70
C ASP A 50 -8.58 -7.30 -5.62
N PRO A 51 -7.83 -8.24 -5.01
CA PRO A 51 -6.81 -7.88 -4.04
C PRO A 51 -5.68 -7.07 -4.70
N VAL A 52 -5.44 -5.87 -4.17
CA VAL A 52 -4.26 -5.07 -4.48
C VAL A 52 -3.04 -5.69 -3.83
N ARG A 53 -2.02 -6.00 -4.64
CA ARG A 53 -0.71 -6.48 -4.22
C ARG A 53 0.25 -5.29 -4.09
N VAL A 54 0.95 -5.25 -2.96
CA VAL A 54 1.86 -4.18 -2.57
C VAL A 54 3.27 -4.73 -2.44
N THR A 55 4.22 -4.07 -3.09
CA THR A 55 5.64 -4.40 -3.06
C THR A 55 6.48 -3.13 -2.87
N LEU A 56 7.73 -3.28 -2.47
CA LEU A 56 8.69 -2.18 -2.41
C LEU A 56 9.50 -2.11 -3.71
N GLU A 57 9.49 -0.93 -4.34
CA GLU A 57 10.35 -0.61 -5.47
C GLU A 57 11.18 0.64 -5.16
N GLY A 58 12.49 0.45 -5.00
CA GLY A 58 13.37 1.49 -4.47
C GLY A 58 12.95 1.86 -3.04
N ASP A 59 12.54 3.11 -2.85
CA ASP A 59 12.12 3.68 -1.56
C ASP A 59 10.61 3.96 -1.48
N LYS A 60 9.81 3.37 -2.37
CA LYS A 60 8.36 3.60 -2.43
C LYS A 60 7.58 2.31 -2.55
N LEU A 61 6.42 2.27 -1.91
CA LEU A 61 5.47 1.18 -2.09
C LEU A 61 4.76 1.34 -3.44
N VAL A 62 4.75 0.28 -4.22
CA VAL A 62 4.09 0.20 -5.52
C VAL A 62 2.90 -0.74 -5.41
N PHE A 63 1.79 -0.32 -6.00
CA PHE A 63 0.51 -1.00 -5.94
C PHE A 63 0.21 -1.60 -7.30
N SER A 64 -0.12 -2.89 -7.31
CA SER A 64 -0.50 -3.61 -8.51
C SER A 64 -1.75 -4.42 -8.23
N GLN A 65 -2.70 -4.39 -9.14
CA GLN A 65 -3.87 -5.25 -9.07
C GLN A 65 -3.78 -6.20 -10.26
N LYS A 66 -3.98 -7.50 -10.04
CA LYS A 66 -4.27 -8.37 -11.18
C LYS A 66 -5.61 -7.89 -11.71
N ALA A 67 -5.63 -7.35 -12.92
CA ALA A 67 -6.87 -6.99 -13.59
C ALA A 67 -7.69 -8.28 -13.78
N SER A 68 -8.61 -8.58 -12.86
CA SER A 68 -9.77 -9.39 -13.21
C SER A 68 -10.73 -8.43 -13.89
N ALA A 69 -11.15 -8.79 -15.10
CA ALA A 69 -11.90 -7.94 -16.01
C ALA A 69 -13.35 -7.66 -15.56
N ALA A 70 -13.55 -6.98 -14.43
CA ALA A 70 -14.88 -6.64 -13.91
C ALA A 70 -14.88 -5.25 -13.26
N GLY A 71 -14.99 -4.20 -14.07
CA GLY A 71 -15.13 -2.85 -13.53
C GLY A 71 -15.10 -1.68 -14.49
N ALA A 72 -15.41 -1.87 -15.79
CA ALA A 72 -15.82 -0.75 -16.62
C ALA A 72 -17.23 -0.32 -16.18
N VAL A 73 -17.33 0.54 -15.16
CA VAL A 73 -18.57 1.24 -14.80
C VAL A 73 -18.33 2.74 -14.89
N THR A 74 -18.36 3.21 -16.12
CA THR A 74 -18.91 4.52 -16.47
C THR A 74 -20.36 4.61 -16.01
N SER A 75 -20.70 5.63 -15.24
CA SER A 75 -22.04 6.26 -15.20
C SER A 75 -21.88 7.71 -14.76
#